data_AF-A0A2E4PS18-F1
#
_entry.id   AF-A0A2E4PS18-F1
#
_cell.length_a   1.000
_cell.length_b   1.000
_cell.length_c   1.000
_cell.angle_alpha   90.00
_cell.angle_beta   90.00
_cell.angle_gamma   90.00
#
_symmetry.space_group_name_H-M   'P 1'
#
loop_
_entity.id
_entity.type
_entity.pdbx_description
1 polymer ?
#
loop_
_entity_poly.entity_id
_entity_poly.type
_entity_poly.pdbx_seq_one_letter_code
_entity_poly.pdbx_strand_id
1 'polypeptide(L)'
;MDAFWSLGRLLFALTLLWIYFFYSSFIVFWYGRSANDIATLNLLVKGPMIYAFIAGMVLIWFVPWWILIWNKVRRGINGMTIGAVIILIGLLLDRIRTFVPAWSVPPERIHEKWLTVIPETVYPSLLDILIIIGGISLAAVIIMLMTRVVPVLSVWQVQEFNLLAKPIRYVRGHATLVAKPD
;
A
#
# COMPACT_ATOMS: atom_id res chain seq x y z
N MET A 1 -0.01 -15.34 -17.94
CA MET A 1 0.95 -14.29 -17.55
C MET A 1 0.37 -12.89 -17.64
N ASP A 2 -0.78 -12.70 -18.30
CA ASP A 2 -1.41 -11.38 -18.48
C ASP A 2 -2.00 -10.79 -17.21
N ALA A 3 -2.50 -11.62 -16.28
CA ALA A 3 -3.06 -11.16 -15.01
C ALA A 3 -2.03 -10.39 -14.17
N PHE A 4 -0.84 -10.96 -14.00
CA PHE A 4 0.29 -10.31 -13.34
C PHE A 4 0.69 -9.01 -14.03
N TRP A 5 0.74 -8.99 -15.36
CA TRP A 5 1.04 -7.77 -16.10
C TRP A 5 -0.01 -6.66 -15.92
N SER A 6 -1.30 -7.02 -15.83
CA SER A 6 -2.38 -6.08 -15.52
C SER A 6 -2.33 -5.58 -14.09
N LEU A 7 -2.10 -6.47 -13.11
CA LEU A 7 -1.93 -6.12 -11.70
C LEU A 7 -0.72 -5.21 -11.48
N GLY A 8 0.39 -5.44 -12.17
CA GLY A 8 1.58 -4.61 -12.06
C GLY A 8 1.37 -3.18 -12.57
N ARG A 9 0.50 -2.97 -13.59
CA ARG A 9 0.11 -1.63 -14.03
C ARG A 9 -0.76 -0.93 -12.99
N LEU A 10 -1.68 -1.66 -12.39
CA LEU A 10 -2.54 -1.14 -11.32
C LEU A 10 -1.70 -0.78 -10.08
N LEU A 11 -0.77 -1.65 -9.66
CA LEU A 11 0.14 -1.38 -8.55
C LEU A 11 0.98 -0.11 -8.81
N PHE A 12 1.57 0.03 -10.00
CA PHE A 12 2.31 1.23 -10.40
C PHE A 12 1.44 2.50 -10.43
N ALA A 13 0.20 2.39 -10.92
CA ALA A 13 -0.74 3.51 -10.90
C ALA A 13 -1.09 3.92 -9.46
N LEU A 14 -1.29 2.96 -8.55
CA LEU A 14 -1.58 3.23 -7.15
C LEU A 14 -0.42 3.91 -6.42
N THR A 15 0.83 3.61 -6.75
CA THR A 15 1.99 4.32 -6.15
C THR A 15 2.02 5.79 -6.58
N LEU A 16 1.64 6.09 -7.83
CA LEU A 16 1.48 7.47 -8.31
C LEU A 16 0.26 8.17 -7.71
N LEU A 17 -0.83 7.43 -7.51
CA LEU A 17 -2.03 7.95 -6.83
C LEU A 17 -1.74 8.30 -5.38
N TRP A 18 -0.94 7.50 -4.68
CA TRP A 18 -0.55 7.78 -3.30
C TRP A 18 0.20 9.11 -3.18
N ILE A 19 1.20 9.38 -4.03
CA ILE A 19 1.93 10.66 -3.98
C ILE A 19 1.02 11.84 -4.33
N TYR A 20 0.05 11.65 -5.24
CA TYR A 20 -0.96 12.66 -5.53
C TYR A 20 -1.80 13.00 -4.29
N PHE A 21 -2.34 11.99 -3.58
CA PHE A 21 -3.12 12.24 -2.36
C PHE A 21 -2.27 12.82 -1.24
N PHE A 22 -1.04 12.34 -1.06
CA PHE A 22 -0.10 12.93 -0.11
C PHE A 22 0.11 14.41 -0.42
N TYR A 23 0.47 14.74 -1.66
CA TYR A 23 0.73 16.13 -2.07
C TYR A 23 -0.53 17.01 -1.96
N SER A 24 -1.68 16.50 -2.39
CA SER A 24 -2.97 17.20 -2.29
C SER A 24 -3.37 17.49 -0.85
N SER A 25 -3.12 16.57 0.09
CA SER A 25 -3.34 16.84 1.52
C SER A 25 -2.29 17.81 2.07
N PHE A 26 -1.02 17.64 1.71
CA PHE A 26 0.10 18.42 2.19
C PHE A 26 -0.01 19.91 1.80
N ILE A 27 -0.38 20.20 0.55
CA ILE A 27 -0.44 21.58 0.04
C ILE A 27 -1.48 22.42 0.77
N VAL A 28 -2.60 21.81 1.21
CA VAL A 28 -3.64 22.50 1.99
C VAL A 28 -3.08 23.00 3.32
N PHE A 29 -2.40 22.13 4.07
CA PHE A 29 -1.76 22.52 5.34
C PHE A 29 -0.60 23.50 5.13
N TRP A 30 0.21 23.27 4.09
CA TRP A 30 1.37 24.10 3.79
C TRP A 30 0.98 25.51 3.36
N TYR A 31 -0.12 25.67 2.61
CA TYR A 31 -0.64 26.96 2.16
C TYR A 31 -1.49 27.64 3.24
N GLY A 32 -2.30 26.89 4.00
CA GLY A 32 -3.19 27.42 5.04
C GLY A 32 -2.44 28.14 6.18
N ARG A 33 -1.28 27.60 6.58
CA ARG A 33 -0.34 28.21 7.55
C ARG A 33 -0.97 28.66 8.88
N SER A 34 -2.12 28.11 9.27
CA SER A 34 -2.66 28.35 10.61
C SER A 34 -1.77 27.71 11.67
N ALA A 35 -1.87 28.15 12.93
CA ALA A 35 -1.11 27.54 14.03
C ALA A 35 -1.35 26.02 14.12
N ASN A 36 -2.57 25.57 13.83
CA ASN A 36 -2.92 24.15 13.80
C ASN A 36 -2.28 23.41 12.61
N ASP A 37 -2.27 24.02 11.43
CA ASP A 37 -1.65 23.40 10.24
C ASP A 37 -0.15 23.23 10.40
N ILE A 38 0.51 24.26 10.96
CA ILE A 38 1.94 24.23 11.26
C ILE A 38 2.25 23.15 12.29
N ALA A 39 1.45 23.06 13.37
CA ALA A 39 1.60 22.03 14.37
C ALA A 39 1.41 20.62 13.79
N THR A 40 0.42 20.43 12.93
CA THR A 40 0.14 19.16 12.24
C THR A 40 1.29 18.74 11.33
N LEU A 41 1.83 19.67 10.54
CA LEU A 41 3.00 19.42 9.69
C LEU A 41 4.26 19.12 10.50
N ASN A 42 4.44 19.81 11.63
CA ASN A 42 5.57 19.54 12.51
C ASN A 42 5.45 18.17 13.20
N LEU A 43 4.23 17.74 13.56
CA LEU A 43 4.00 16.43 14.15
C LEU A 43 4.21 15.29 13.14
N LEU A 44 3.62 15.42 11.95
CA LEU A 44 3.52 14.31 10.98
C LEU A 44 4.64 14.30 9.93
N VAL A 45 5.22 15.43 9.54
CA VAL A 45 6.15 15.51 8.39
C VAL A 45 7.57 15.87 8.81
N LYS A 46 7.73 16.86 9.71
CA LYS A 46 9.06 17.44 9.99
C LYS A 46 9.72 17.01 11.29
N GLY A 47 8.98 16.97 12.38
CA GLY A 47 9.56 16.87 13.72
C GLY A 47 9.97 15.43 14.04
N PRO A 48 9.39 14.80 15.08
CA PRO A 48 9.85 13.50 15.56
C PRO A 48 9.80 12.37 14.51
N MET A 49 8.86 12.45 13.56
CA MET A 49 8.59 11.40 12.58
C MET A 49 9.22 11.61 11.20
N ILE A 50 10.16 12.54 11.02
CA ILE A 50 10.76 12.81 9.71
C ILE A 50 11.43 11.59 9.08
N TYR A 51 12.10 10.76 9.87
CA TYR A 51 12.76 9.56 9.37
C TYR A 51 11.74 8.52 8.88
N ALA A 52 10.64 8.33 9.63
CA ALA A 52 9.54 7.47 9.21
C ALA A 52 8.83 8.02 7.95
N PHE A 53 8.69 9.34 7.84
CA PHE A 53 8.15 10.00 6.66
C PHE A 53 9.02 9.77 5.42
N ILE A 54 10.33 10.05 5.49
CA ILE A 54 11.24 9.86 4.36
C ILE A 54 11.30 8.38 3.97
N ALA A 55 11.45 7.47 4.94
CA ALA A 55 11.47 6.04 4.67
C ALA A 55 10.16 5.56 4.03
N GLY A 56 9.00 5.99 4.56
CA GLY A 56 7.68 5.68 3.99
C GLY A 56 7.53 6.21 2.57
N MET A 57 7.89 7.47 2.31
CA MET A 57 7.81 8.08 0.98
C MET A 57 8.70 7.36 -0.04
N VAL A 58 9.91 6.98 0.37
CA VAL A 58 10.85 6.24 -0.48
C VAL A 58 10.33 4.85 -0.79
N LEU A 59 9.80 4.13 0.21
CA LEU A 59 9.36 2.74 0.06
C LEU A 59 7.97 2.57 -0.56
N ILE A 60 7.07 3.55 -0.43
CA ILE A 60 5.72 3.50 -1.04
C ILE A 60 5.76 4.01 -2.48
N TRP A 61 6.48 5.10 -2.73
CA TRP A 61 6.45 5.78 -4.02
C TRP A 61 7.77 5.66 -4.79
N PHE A 62 8.88 6.19 -4.27
CA PHE A 62 10.10 6.39 -5.07
C PHE A 62 10.71 5.07 -5.58
N VAL A 63 10.94 4.11 -4.69
CA VAL A 63 11.53 2.81 -5.02
C VAL A 63 10.57 1.99 -5.89
N PRO A 64 9.28 1.81 -5.53
CA PRO A 64 8.34 1.09 -6.37
C PRO A 64 8.13 1.73 -7.75
N TRP A 65 8.07 3.05 -7.84
CA TRP A 65 7.98 3.76 -9.11
C TRP A 65 9.19 3.46 -9.98
N TRP A 66 10.41 3.49 -9.42
CA TRP A 66 11.64 3.20 -10.15
C TRP A 66 11.77 1.74 -10.58
N ILE A 67 11.33 0.80 -9.75
CA ILE A 67 11.40 -0.64 -10.05
C ILE A 67 10.33 -1.03 -11.08
N LEU A 68 9.10 -0.54 -10.91
CA LEU A 68 7.94 -0.95 -11.70
C LEU A 68 7.82 -0.22 -13.04
N ILE A 69 8.54 0.89 -13.28
CA ILE A 69 8.57 1.56 -14.60
C ILE A 69 9.05 0.61 -15.71
N TRP A 70 9.95 -0.32 -15.37
CA TRP A 70 10.54 -1.26 -16.32
C TRP A 70 9.60 -2.42 -16.64
N ASN A 71 9.23 -2.55 -17.92
CA ASN A 71 8.31 -3.60 -18.38
C ASN A 71 8.82 -5.03 -18.09
N LYS A 72 10.16 -5.23 -18.08
CA LYS A 72 10.77 -6.53 -17.74
C LYS A 72 10.47 -6.94 -16.30
N VAL A 73 10.56 -6.00 -15.36
CA VAL A 73 10.29 -6.24 -13.93
C VAL A 73 8.79 -6.41 -13.70
N ARG A 74 7.97 -5.55 -14.33
CA ARG A 74 6.49 -5.58 -14.22
C ARG A 74 5.86 -6.83 -14.84
N ARG A 75 6.52 -7.49 -15.78
CA ARG A 75 6.05 -8.77 -16.35
C ARG A 75 6.48 -10.00 -15.54
N GLY A 76 7.52 -9.85 -14.71
CA GLY A 76 8.04 -10.93 -13.89
C GLY A 76 7.32 -11.05 -12.55
N ILE A 77 6.99 -12.28 -12.15
CA ILE A 77 6.37 -12.57 -10.85
C ILE A 77 7.26 -12.03 -9.71
N ASN A 78 8.55 -12.38 -9.72
CA ASN A 78 9.48 -11.98 -8.66
C ASN A 78 9.62 -10.46 -8.53
N GLY A 79 9.68 -9.74 -9.66
CA GLY A 79 9.80 -8.28 -9.67
C GLY A 79 8.61 -7.58 -9.01
N MET A 80 7.40 -8.06 -9.31
CA MET A 80 6.18 -7.55 -8.68
C MET A 80 6.06 -7.93 -7.21
N THR A 81 6.41 -9.16 -6.84
CA THR A 81 6.36 -9.59 -5.43
C THR A 81 7.31 -8.76 -4.58
N ILE A 82 8.55 -8.55 -5.04
CA ILE A 82 9.53 -7.71 -4.33
C ILE A 82 9.01 -6.27 -4.21
N GLY A 83 8.47 -5.70 -5.31
CA GLY A 83 7.86 -4.37 -5.29
C GLY A 83 6.72 -4.27 -4.28
N ALA A 84 5.83 -5.26 -4.25
CA ALA A 84 4.70 -5.30 -3.31
C ALA A 84 5.17 -5.38 -1.84
N VAL A 85 6.17 -6.22 -1.54
CA VAL A 85 6.72 -6.32 -0.17
C VAL A 85 7.35 -5.00 0.28
N ILE A 86 8.11 -4.33 -0.59
CA ILE A 86 8.69 -3.01 -0.31
C ILE A 86 7.58 -1.99 -0.01
N ILE A 87 6.51 -1.96 -0.81
CA ILE A 87 5.35 -1.08 -0.58
C ILE A 87 4.67 -1.39 0.76
N LEU A 88 4.50 -2.66 1.12
CA LEU A 88 3.90 -3.05 2.40
C LEU A 88 4.71 -2.57 3.60
N ILE A 89 6.04 -2.67 3.54
CA ILE A 89 6.93 -2.13 4.60
C ILE A 89 6.79 -0.60 4.67
N GLY A 90 6.79 0.08 3.52
CA GLY A 90 6.58 1.53 3.46
C GLY A 90 5.23 1.94 4.04
N LEU A 91 4.16 1.21 3.71
CA LEU A 91 2.82 1.42 4.25
C LEU A 91 2.78 1.23 5.76
N LEU A 92 3.45 0.21 6.30
CA LEU A 92 3.55 0.02 7.75
C LEU A 92 4.18 1.25 8.42
N LEU A 93 5.28 1.79 7.87
CA LEU A 93 5.92 2.99 8.38
C LEU A 93 5.01 4.24 8.28
N ASP A 94 4.26 4.40 7.19
CA ASP A 94 3.30 5.50 7.03
C ASP A 94 2.12 5.40 8.02
N ARG A 95 1.67 4.17 8.34
CA ARG A 95 0.67 3.93 9.39
C ARG A 95 1.24 4.24 10.77
N ILE A 96 2.46 3.80 11.08
CA ILE A 96 3.15 4.16 12.33
C ILE A 96 3.27 5.68 12.45
N ARG A 97 3.70 6.37 11.39
CA ARG A 97 3.78 7.83 11.30
C ARG A 97 2.46 8.53 11.57
N THR A 98 1.34 7.98 11.11
CA THR A 98 0.03 8.63 11.28
C THR A 98 -0.59 8.33 12.64
N PHE A 99 -0.50 7.08 13.10
CA PHE A 99 -1.18 6.64 14.31
C PHE A 99 -0.36 6.91 15.57
N VAL A 100 0.94 6.61 15.61
CA VAL A 100 1.72 6.76 16.86
C VAL A 100 1.68 8.21 17.37
N PRO A 101 2.00 9.24 16.56
CA PRO A 101 1.99 10.62 17.06
C PRO A 101 0.58 11.12 17.43
N ALA A 102 -0.46 10.60 16.77
CA ALA A 102 -1.85 10.95 17.10
C ALA A 102 -2.25 10.45 18.51
N TRP A 103 -1.68 9.33 18.95
CA TRP A 103 -1.91 8.75 20.28
C TRP A 103 -0.85 9.17 21.33
N SER A 104 0.24 9.81 20.92
CA SER A 104 1.29 10.34 21.82
C SER A 104 0.92 11.69 22.45
N VAL A 105 -0.23 12.28 22.12
CA VAL A 105 -0.67 13.56 22.70
C VAL A 105 -1.20 13.33 24.13
N PRO A 106 -0.64 13.99 25.16
CA PRO A 106 -1.07 13.79 26.54
C PRO A 106 -2.54 14.14 26.75
N PRO A 107 -3.31 13.37 27.56
CA PRO A 107 -4.73 13.60 27.82
C PRO A 107 -5.06 15.00 28.30
N GLU A 108 -4.15 15.61 29.07
CA GLU A 108 -4.33 16.94 29.66
C GLU A 108 -4.38 18.04 28.59
N ARG A 109 -3.83 17.77 27.40
CA ARG A 109 -3.70 18.74 26.30
C ARG A 109 -4.65 18.45 25.13
N ILE A 110 -5.52 17.45 25.23
CA ILE A 110 -6.46 17.07 24.16
C ILE A 110 -7.47 18.21 23.87
N HIS A 111 -7.78 19.03 24.88
CA HIS A 111 -8.71 20.15 24.75
C HIS A 111 -8.03 21.46 24.28
N GLU A 112 -6.71 21.47 24.07
CA GLU A 112 -6.03 22.62 23.47
C GLU A 112 -6.46 22.79 22.01
N LYS A 113 -6.69 24.03 21.59
CA LYS A 113 -7.12 24.34 20.21
C LYS A 113 -6.06 23.98 19.16
N TRP A 114 -4.79 23.90 19.55
CA TRP A 114 -3.67 23.44 18.74
C TRP A 114 -2.56 22.92 19.67
N LEU A 115 -1.69 22.06 19.15
CA LEU A 115 -0.54 21.55 19.89
C LEU A 115 0.50 22.66 20.12
N THR A 116 0.71 23.01 21.39
CA THR A 116 1.72 23.98 21.83
C THR A 116 3.11 23.35 21.97
N VAL A 117 3.16 22.08 22.38
CA VAL A 117 4.39 21.29 22.51
C VAL A 117 4.27 20.02 21.69
N ILE A 118 5.24 19.77 20.82
CA ILE A 118 5.27 18.57 19.99
C ILE A 118 5.79 17.40 20.84
N PRO A 119 5.03 16.31 21.01
CA PRO A 119 5.47 15.14 21.77
C PRO A 119 6.68 14.47 21.11
N GLU A 120 7.52 13.84 21.93
CA GLU A 120 8.68 13.09 21.44
C GLU A 120 8.28 11.76 20.78
N THR A 121 9.19 11.18 20.00
CA THR A 121 8.98 9.88 19.36
C THR A 121 8.87 8.78 20.40
N VAL A 122 7.73 8.08 20.40
CA VAL A 122 7.55 6.86 21.21
C VAL A 122 8.13 5.68 20.44
N TYR A 123 9.15 5.04 21.02
CA TYR A 123 9.73 3.82 20.47
C TYR A 123 8.90 2.60 20.85
N PRO A 124 8.80 1.61 19.94
CA PRO A 124 8.00 0.42 20.21
C PRO A 124 8.62 -0.42 21.32
N SER A 125 7.77 -0.91 22.21
CA SER A 125 8.12 -1.95 23.16
C SER A 125 8.14 -3.32 22.50
N LEU A 126 8.70 -4.32 23.20
CA LEU A 126 8.67 -5.71 22.74
C LEU A 126 7.23 -6.20 22.50
N LEU A 127 6.29 -5.79 23.35
CA LEU A 127 4.89 -6.18 23.22
C LEU A 127 4.24 -5.57 21.97
N ASP A 128 4.57 -4.33 21.63
CA ASP A 128 4.03 -3.68 20.42
C ASP A 128 4.45 -4.43 19.15
N ILE A 129 5.71 -4.88 19.10
CA ILE A 129 6.24 -5.67 17.98
C ILE A 129 5.53 -7.03 17.90
N LEU A 130 5.36 -7.70 19.03
CA LEU A 130 4.66 -9.00 19.09
C LEU A 130 3.19 -8.89 18.66
N ILE A 131 2.51 -7.80 19.02
CA ILE A 131 1.13 -7.54 18.59
C ILE A 131 1.06 -7.34 17.07
N ILE A 132 1.98 -6.58 16.47
CA ILE A 132 2.01 -6.38 15.01
C ILE A 132 2.26 -7.70 14.29
N ILE A 133 3.26 -8.48 14.73
CA ILE A 133 3.56 -9.80 14.14
C ILE A 133 2.36 -10.72 14.30
N GLY A 134 1.77 -10.78 15.51
CA GLY A 134 0.59 -11.59 15.79
C GLY A 134 -0.61 -11.22 14.91
N GLY A 135 -0.83 -9.93 14.66
CA GLY A 135 -1.89 -9.44 13.76
C GLY A 135 -1.68 -9.89 12.32
N ILE A 136 -0.46 -9.79 11.79
CA ILE A 136 -0.13 -10.26 10.43
C ILE A 136 -0.28 -11.78 10.34
N SER A 137 0.21 -12.52 11.34
CA SER A 137 0.08 -13.98 11.40
C SER A 137 -1.38 -14.42 11.49
N LEU A 138 -2.21 -13.75 12.29
CA LEU A 138 -3.64 -14.04 12.38
C LEU A 138 -4.35 -13.84 11.04
N ALA A 139 -4.08 -12.73 10.35
CA ALA A 139 -4.63 -12.47 9.02
C ALA A 139 -4.22 -13.56 8.02
N ALA A 140 -2.96 -13.97 8.04
CA ALA A 140 -2.46 -15.06 7.19
C ALA A 140 -3.13 -16.40 7.51
N VAL A 141 -3.31 -16.75 8.79
CA VAL A 141 -3.99 -17.98 9.22
C VAL A 141 -5.45 -17.99 8.78
N ILE A 142 -6.17 -16.87 8.92
CA ILE A 142 -7.55 -16.75 8.45
C ILE A 142 -7.62 -16.99 6.94
N ILE A 143 -6.72 -16.37 6.16
CA ILE A 143 -6.66 -16.58 4.71
C ILE A 143 -6.40 -18.05 4.39
N MET A 144 -5.43 -18.70 5.03
CA MET A 144 -5.12 -20.12 4.80
C MET A 144 -6.27 -21.06 5.17
N LEU A 145 -7.01 -20.75 6.25
CA LEU A 145 -8.17 -21.53 6.66
C LEU A 145 -9.31 -21.35 5.65
N MET A 146 -9.53 -20.13 5.19
CA MET A 146 -10.55 -19.83 4.18
C MET A 146 -10.26 -20.48 2.83
N THR A 147 -9.00 -20.50 2.36
CA THR A 147 -8.65 -21.16 1.09
C THR A 147 -8.80 -22.69 1.14
N ARG A 148 -8.84 -23.28 2.34
CA ARG A 148 -9.16 -24.70 2.53
C ARG A 148 -10.67 -24.98 2.46
N VAL A 149 -11.50 -24.05 2.92
CA VAL A 149 -12.96 -24.21 2.97
C VAL A 149 -13.61 -23.78 1.66
N VAL A 150 -13.15 -22.68 1.06
CA VAL A 150 -13.73 -22.06 -0.14
C VAL A 150 -12.70 -22.11 -1.27
N PRO A 151 -13.08 -22.57 -2.48
CA PRO A 151 -12.16 -22.61 -3.61
C PRO A 151 -11.74 -21.18 -4.02
N VAL A 152 -10.43 -20.99 -4.21
CA VAL A 152 -9.82 -19.68 -4.54
C VAL A 152 -10.28 -19.16 -5.91
N LEU A 153 -10.56 -20.08 -6.83
CA LEU A 153 -11.08 -19.77 -8.16
C LEU A 153 -12.54 -20.23 -8.23
N SER A 154 -13.39 -19.36 -8.78
CA SER A 154 -14.79 -19.67 -9.06
C SER A 154 -14.88 -20.72 -10.17
N VAL A 155 -15.35 -21.92 -9.81
CA VAL A 155 -15.45 -23.06 -10.75
C VAL A 155 -16.31 -22.71 -11.97
N TRP A 156 -17.44 -22.02 -11.75
CA TRP A 156 -18.36 -21.60 -12.81
C TRP A 156 -17.72 -20.64 -13.82
N GLN A 157 -16.97 -19.61 -13.38
CA GLN A 157 -16.33 -18.66 -14.30
C GLN A 157 -15.21 -19.32 -15.10
N VAL A 158 -14.45 -20.23 -14.48
CA VAL A 158 -13.41 -21.00 -15.18
C VAL A 158 -14.05 -21.93 -16.23
N GLN A 159 -15.18 -22.56 -15.89
CA GLN A 159 -15.91 -23.41 -16.84
C GLN A 159 -16.46 -22.60 -18.02
N GLU A 160 -17.12 -21.47 -17.76
CA GLU A 160 -17.63 -20.58 -18.80
C GLU A 160 -16.51 -20.07 -19.71
N PHE A 161 -15.38 -19.64 -19.12
CA PHE A 161 -14.21 -19.23 -19.89
C PHE A 161 -13.68 -20.35 -20.78
N ASN A 162 -13.60 -21.59 -20.28
CA ASN A 162 -13.14 -22.74 -21.07
C ASN A 162 -14.10 -23.11 -22.20
N LEU A 163 -15.42 -22.92 -22.03
CA LEU A 163 -16.42 -23.15 -23.07
C LEU A 163 -16.32 -22.10 -24.19
N LEU A 164 -16.02 -20.84 -23.83
CA LEU A 164 -15.94 -19.73 -24.77
C LEU A 164 -14.54 -19.55 -25.39
N ALA A 165 -13.48 -20.05 -24.75
CA ALA A 165 -12.10 -19.88 -25.18
C ALA A 165 -11.67 -21.00 -26.14
N LYS A 166 -11.33 -20.63 -27.38
CA LYS A 166 -10.73 -21.53 -28.38
C LYS A 166 -9.35 -21.03 -28.81
N PRO A 167 -8.28 -21.84 -28.73
CA PRO A 167 -6.98 -21.42 -29.24
C PRO A 167 -7.00 -21.33 -30.77
N ILE A 168 -6.58 -20.19 -31.29
CA ILE A 168 -6.43 -19.94 -32.73
C ILE A 168 -4.98 -19.54 -33.04
N ARG A 169 -4.48 -20.06 -34.15
CA ARG A 169 -3.10 -19.81 -34.58
C ARG A 169 -3.11 -18.75 -35.67
N TYR A 170 -2.53 -17.59 -35.38
CA TYR A 170 -2.29 -16.53 -36.34
C TYR A 170 -0.94 -16.72 -37.02
N VAL A 171 -0.76 -16.06 -38.18
CA VAL A 171 0.46 -16.13 -39.00
C VAL A 171 1.74 -15.79 -38.20
N ARG A 172 1.65 -14.96 -37.16
CA ARG A 172 2.79 -14.57 -36.29
C ARG A 172 2.55 -14.77 -34.80
N GLY A 173 1.59 -15.61 -34.37
CA GLY A 173 1.35 -15.79 -32.94
C GLY A 173 0.24 -16.77 -32.60
N HIS A 174 0.18 -17.12 -31.32
CA HIS A 174 -0.93 -17.88 -30.75
C HIS A 174 -1.83 -16.90 -30.01
N ALA A 175 -3.13 -16.98 -30.22
CA ALA A 175 -4.10 -16.17 -29.50
C ALA A 175 -5.29 -17.05 -29.09
N THR A 176 -6.01 -16.63 -28.06
CA THR A 176 -7.24 -17.28 -27.62
C THR A 176 -8.43 -16.45 -28.13
N LEU A 177 -9.23 -17.03 -29.03
CA LEU A 177 -10.52 -16.47 -29.41
C LEU A 177 -11.47 -16.71 -28.23
N VAL A 178 -12.07 -15.65 -27.69
CA VAL A 178 -13.09 -15.74 -26.65
C VAL A 178 -14.41 -15.34 -27.28
N ALA A 179 -15.37 -16.28 -27.35
CA ALA A 179 -16.72 -16.00 -27.83
C ALA A 179 -17.48 -15.12 -26.83
N LYS A 180 -18.43 -14.32 -27.32
CA LYS A 180 -19.33 -13.54 -26.47
C LYS A 180 -20.40 -14.52 -25.92
N PRO A 181 -20.71 -14.51 -24.61
CA PRO A 181 -21.87 -15.22 -24.10
C PRO A 181 -23.14 -14.53 -24.64
N ASP A 182 -24.07 -15.33 -25.16
CA ASP A 182 -25.41 -14.87 -25.57
C ASP A 182 -26.25 -14.43 -24.35
#